data_AF-A0A937GQZ8-F1
#
_entry.id   AF-A0A937GQZ8-F1
#
_cell.length_a   1.000
_cell.length_b   1.000
_cell.length_c   1.000
_cell.angle_alpha   90.00
_cell.angle_beta   90.00
_cell.angle_gamma   90.00
#
_symmetry.space_group_name_H-M   'P 1'
#
loop_
_entity.id
_entity.type
_entity.pdbx_description
1 polymer ?
#
loop_
_entity_poly.entity_id
_entity_poly.type
_entity_poly.pdbx_seq_one_letter_code
_entity_poly.pdbx_strand_id
1 'polypeptide(L)'
;MLELLVMPAIGITYERFINDHSSYGIYGFVNFDTDTGYRYEKFELAPFYRIYLQSKKNASNKGFYAELFAGINGGEAEFYDYYDRPIFDRGSLISQEYIGVSLGLDLGYKFVNYNNYSVEVFAGAGRFLNEQYIDAYPRVGVSIGKRF
;
A
#
# COMPACT_ATOMS: atom_id res chain seq x y z
N MET A 1 6.22 -1.71 -12.21
CA MET A 1 7.05 -2.23 -11.12
C MET A 1 6.28 -3.34 -10.44
N LEU A 2 6.94 -4.43 -10.04
CA LEU A 2 6.39 -5.57 -9.33
C LEU A 2 6.92 -5.55 -7.90
N GLU A 3 6.04 -5.65 -6.93
CA GLU A 3 6.38 -5.69 -5.52
C GLU A 3 6.50 -7.14 -5.03
N LEU A 4 7.52 -7.41 -4.22
CA LEU A 4 7.70 -8.66 -3.50
C LEU A 4 7.49 -8.39 -2.00
N LEU A 5 6.61 -9.17 -1.41
CA LEU A 5 6.10 -8.96 -0.07
C LEU A 5 6.53 -10.09 0.88
N VAL A 6 6.47 -9.81 2.17
CA VAL A 6 6.71 -10.77 3.26
C VAL A 6 5.52 -11.76 3.43
N MET A 7 4.44 -11.54 2.68
CA MET A 7 3.20 -12.33 2.64
C MET A 7 2.89 -12.72 1.19
N PRO A 8 2.05 -13.75 0.94
CA PRO A 8 1.71 -14.20 -0.41
C PRO A 8 0.76 -13.20 -1.09
N ALA A 9 1.34 -12.11 -1.59
CA ALA A 9 0.63 -11.03 -2.24
C ALA A 9 1.44 -10.48 -3.42
N ILE A 10 0.76 -9.82 -4.36
CA ILE A 10 1.38 -9.16 -5.51
C ILE A 10 0.95 -7.70 -5.53
N GLY A 11 1.94 -6.82 -5.60
CA GLY A 11 1.76 -5.39 -5.87
C GLY A 11 2.27 -5.03 -7.26
N ILE A 12 1.54 -4.18 -7.97
CA ILE A 12 1.92 -3.66 -9.28
C ILE A 12 1.78 -2.14 -9.26
N THR A 13 2.84 -1.46 -9.68
CA THR A 13 2.87 0.01 -9.80
C THR A 13 3.11 0.42 -11.23
N TYR A 14 2.27 1.32 -11.73
CA TYR A 14 2.54 2.13 -12.92
C TYR A 14 2.82 3.57 -12.50
N GLU A 15 3.87 4.17 -13.05
CA GLU A 15 4.28 5.53 -12.72
C GLU A 15 4.67 6.28 -13.98
N ARG A 16 4.23 7.53 -14.07
CA ARG A 16 4.55 8.45 -15.15
C ARG A 16 5.21 9.70 -14.59
N PHE A 17 6.39 10.00 -15.12
CA PHE A 17 7.16 11.18 -14.73
C PHE A 17 6.57 12.45 -15.35
N ILE A 18 6.40 13.48 -14.53
CA ILE A 18 6.00 14.82 -14.98
C ILE A 18 7.25 15.63 -15.33
N ASN A 19 8.24 15.57 -14.44
CA ASN A 19 9.56 16.19 -14.57
C ASN A 19 10.56 15.37 -13.73
N ASP A 20 11.80 15.85 -13.54
CA ASP A 20 12.83 15.11 -12.79
C ASP A 20 12.56 14.93 -11.28
N HIS A 21 11.62 15.70 -10.72
CA HIS A 21 11.36 15.78 -9.28
C HIS A 21 9.92 15.37 -8.91
N SER A 22 9.06 15.08 -9.87
CA SER A 22 7.71 14.63 -9.58
C SER A 22 7.11 13.69 -10.61
N SER A 23 6.21 12.86 -10.11
CA SER A 23 5.50 11.85 -10.89
C SER A 23 4.12 11.59 -10.31
N TYR A 24 3.26 10.96 -11.10
CA TYR A 24 2.01 10.39 -10.64
C TYR A 24 1.88 8.97 -11.13
N GLY A 25 1.00 8.20 -10.50
CA GLY A 25 0.82 6.82 -10.88
C GLY A 25 -0.36 6.17 -10.20
N ILE A 26 -0.41 4.85 -10.34
CA ILE A 26 -1.39 4.02 -9.67
C ILE A 26 -0.69 2.75 -9.17
N TYR A 27 -1.00 2.41 -7.93
CA TYR A 27 -0.62 1.17 -7.30
C TYR A 27 -1.84 0.26 -7.23
N GLY A 28 -1.65 -1.01 -7.56
CA GLY A 28 -2.63 -2.07 -7.38
C GLY A 28 -2.02 -3.20 -6.57
N PHE A 29 -2.76 -3.74 -5.63
CA PHE A 29 -2.32 -4.80 -4.76
C PHE A 29 -3.41 -5.84 -4.60
N VAL A 30 -3.01 -7.11 -4.57
CA VAL A 30 -3.88 -8.25 -4.29
C VAL A 30 -3.15 -9.18 -3.32
N ASN A 31 -3.81 -9.47 -2.21
CA ASN A 31 -3.39 -10.46 -1.24
C ASN A 31 -4.08 -11.81 -1.51
N PHE A 32 -3.30 -12.89 -1.54
CA PHE A 32 -3.82 -14.26 -1.74
C PHE A 32 -4.04 -15.02 -0.43
N ASP A 33 -3.55 -14.48 0.70
CA ASP A 33 -3.75 -15.04 2.04
C ASP A 33 -3.96 -13.92 3.06
N THR A 34 -5.18 -13.78 3.57
CA THR A 34 -5.52 -12.78 4.58
C THR A 34 -5.28 -13.26 6.01
N ASP A 35 -4.99 -14.54 6.20
CA ASP A 35 -4.82 -15.13 7.54
C ASP A 35 -3.38 -14.95 8.03
N THR A 36 -2.45 -14.64 7.13
CA THR A 36 -1.03 -14.47 7.42
C THR A 36 -0.49 -13.14 6.90
N GLY A 37 0.14 -12.35 7.78
CA GLY A 37 0.83 -11.12 7.38
C GLY A 37 0.60 -9.92 8.31
N TYR A 38 1.02 -8.74 7.84
CA TYR A 38 0.90 -7.46 8.53
C TYR A 38 -0.25 -6.57 7.99
N ARG A 39 -0.97 -7.07 6.98
CA ARG A 39 -2.09 -6.41 6.27
C ARG A 39 -3.21 -7.43 6.10
N TYR A 40 -4.44 -6.99 6.36
CA TYR A 40 -5.65 -7.81 6.24
C TYR A 40 -6.49 -7.41 5.02
N GLU A 41 -6.06 -6.38 4.27
CA GLU A 41 -6.69 -6.00 3.00
C GLU A 41 -6.51 -7.12 1.97
N LYS A 42 -7.59 -7.51 1.28
CA LYS A 42 -7.55 -8.43 0.13
C LYS A 42 -7.04 -7.73 -1.11
N PHE A 43 -7.42 -6.47 -1.31
CA PHE A 43 -6.94 -5.66 -2.41
C PHE A 43 -6.84 -4.19 -2.04
N GLU A 44 -6.01 -3.48 -2.80
CA GLU A 44 -5.92 -2.02 -2.77
C GLU A 44 -5.73 -1.51 -4.19
N LEU A 45 -6.40 -0.41 -4.50
CA LEU A 45 -6.12 0.41 -5.68
C LEU A 45 -5.88 1.85 -5.22
N ALA A 46 -4.67 2.35 -5.44
CA ALA A 46 -4.23 3.63 -4.92
C ALA A 46 -3.57 4.51 -5.99
N PRO A 47 -4.29 5.47 -6.60
CA PRO A 47 -3.63 6.59 -7.28
C PRO A 47 -2.73 7.36 -6.31
N PHE A 48 -1.60 7.82 -6.82
CA PHE A 48 -0.62 8.54 -6.01
C PHE A 48 0.10 9.65 -6.78
N TYR A 49 0.71 10.55 -6.01
CA TYR A 49 1.65 11.57 -6.47
C TYR A 49 2.95 11.48 -5.67
N ARG A 50 4.10 11.45 -6.35
CA ARG A 50 5.43 11.40 -5.71
C ARG A 50 6.21 12.68 -5.94
N ILE A 51 6.92 13.10 -4.90
CA ILE A 51 7.92 14.16 -4.91
C ILE A 51 9.28 13.55 -4.59
N TYR A 52 10.24 13.68 -5.50
CA TYR A 52 11.61 13.24 -5.29
C TYR A 52 12.43 14.33 -4.61
N LEU A 53 13.00 14.02 -3.45
CA LEU A 53 13.63 14.98 -2.54
C LEU A 53 15.12 15.24 -2.85
N GLN A 54 15.59 14.86 -4.04
CA GLN A 54 17.00 15.07 -4.39
C GLN A 54 17.29 16.51 -4.81
N SER A 55 18.41 17.04 -4.30
CA SER A 55 18.91 18.39 -4.64
C SER A 55 19.68 18.45 -5.98
N LYS A 56 20.08 17.30 -6.55
CA LYS A 56 20.86 17.27 -7.80
C LYS A 56 19.96 17.44 -9.03
N LYS A 57 20.28 18.45 -9.84
CA LYS A 57 19.58 18.83 -11.08
C LYS A 57 19.41 17.71 -12.14
N ASN A 58 20.17 16.62 -12.04
CA ASN A 58 20.12 15.46 -12.96
C ASN A 58 19.68 14.15 -12.28
N ALA A 59 18.95 14.26 -11.15
CA ALA A 59 18.47 13.10 -10.42
C ALA A 59 17.08 12.65 -10.91
N SER A 60 16.93 12.36 -12.21
CA SER A 60 15.65 12.02 -12.86
C SER A 60 14.87 10.92 -12.13
N ASN A 61 13.92 11.34 -11.30
CA ASN A 61 12.96 10.52 -10.56
C ASN A 61 13.60 9.34 -9.82
N LYS A 62 14.74 9.53 -9.17
CA LYS A 62 15.43 8.47 -8.40
C LYS A 62 15.69 8.93 -6.97
N GLY A 63 16.16 8.02 -6.12
CA GLY A 63 16.48 8.22 -4.70
C GLY A 63 15.27 8.48 -3.81
N PHE A 64 15.46 9.25 -2.74
CA PHE A 64 14.41 9.53 -1.75
C PHE A 64 13.21 10.23 -2.38
N TYR A 65 12.02 9.74 -2.05
CA TYR A 65 10.77 10.38 -2.40
C TYR A 65 9.76 10.31 -1.25
N ALA A 66 8.81 11.24 -1.28
CA ALA A 66 7.57 11.18 -0.53
C ALA A 66 6.41 10.93 -1.49
N GLU A 67 5.50 10.04 -1.14
CA GLU A 67 4.30 9.69 -1.89
C GLU A 67 3.06 10.09 -1.09
N LEU A 68 2.14 10.80 -1.72
CA LEU A 68 0.77 10.98 -1.23
C LEU A 68 -0.14 10.10 -2.06
N PHE A 69 -0.94 9.27 -1.41
CA PHE A 69 -1.86 8.36 -2.10
C PHE A 69 -3.28 8.46 -1.55
N ALA A 70 -4.24 8.14 -2.42
CA ALA A 70 -5.63 7.91 -2.06
C ALA A 70 -5.96 6.47 -2.44
N GLY A 71 -6.43 5.66 -1.49
CA GLY A 71 -6.64 4.23 -1.70
C GLY A 71 -8.10 3.83 -1.60
N ILE A 72 -8.55 2.94 -2.48
CA ILE A 72 -9.76 2.12 -2.29
C ILE A 72 -9.28 0.73 -1.91
N ASN A 73 -9.64 0.28 -0.74
CA ASN A 73 -9.25 -1.02 -0.20
C ASN A 73 -10.49 -1.87 -0.01
N GLY A 74 -10.35 -3.18 -0.19
CA GLY A 74 -11.38 -4.12 0.24
C GLY A 74 -10.74 -5.31 0.92
N GLY A 75 -11.44 -5.85 1.90
CA GLY A 75 -10.97 -6.96 2.69
C GLY A 75 -12.09 -7.58 3.50
N GLU A 76 -11.71 -8.55 4.31
CA GLU A 76 -12.56 -9.09 5.36
C GLU A 76 -12.01 -8.61 6.69
N ALA A 77 -12.92 -8.26 7.60
CA ALA A 77 -12.54 -7.94 8.96
C ALA A 77 -13.32 -8.85 9.92
N GLU A 78 -12.59 -9.49 10.81
CA GLU A 78 -13.12 -10.46 11.76
C GLU A 78 -13.35 -9.78 13.11
N PHE A 79 -14.56 -9.87 13.64
CA PHE A 79 -14.89 -9.34 14.96
C PHE A 79 -15.57 -10.40 15.83
N TYR A 80 -15.30 -10.31 17.13
CA TYR A 80 -16.04 -11.07 18.14
C TYR A 80 -17.36 -10.36 18.42
N ASP A 81 -18.47 -11.01 18.10
CA ASP A 81 -19.78 -10.56 18.56
C ASP A 81 -19.98 -11.00 20.02
N TYR A 82 -20.20 -10.02 20.90
CA TYR A 82 -20.43 -10.23 22.33
C TYR A 82 -21.88 -9.88 22.74
N TYR A 83 -22.74 -9.48 21.80
CA TYR A 83 -24.13 -9.15 22.10
C TYR A 83 -25.01 -10.42 22.15
N ASP A 84 -25.81 -10.52 23.21
CA ASP A 84 -26.87 -11.53 23.45
C ASP A 84 -26.45 -12.99 23.71
N ARG A 85 -25.35 -13.27 24.43
CA ARG A 85 -25.07 -14.65 24.90
C ARG A 85 -24.76 -14.77 26.40
N PRO A 86 -25.27 -15.82 27.08
CA PRO A 86 -24.93 -16.10 28.48
C PRO A 86 -23.42 -16.34 28.62
N ILE A 87 -22.88 -15.97 29.79
CA ILE A 87 -21.45 -15.86 30.17
C ILE A 87 -20.58 -17.11 29.85
N PHE A 88 -21.20 -18.24 29.48
CA PHE A 88 -20.54 -19.51 29.15
C PHE A 88 -20.40 -19.80 27.65
N ASP A 89 -20.94 -18.97 26.75
CA ASP A 89 -20.81 -19.19 25.30
C ASP A 89 -19.67 -18.35 24.73
N ARG A 90 -18.69 -19.01 24.10
CA ARG A 90 -17.57 -18.31 23.44
C ARG A 90 -18.16 -17.55 22.24
N GLY A 91 -17.98 -16.23 22.20
CA GLY A 91 -18.47 -15.38 21.11
C GLY A 91 -18.10 -15.96 19.73
N SER A 92 -19.05 -15.90 18.79
CA SER A 92 -18.82 -16.33 17.41
C SER A 92 -18.00 -15.28 16.68
N LEU A 93 -16.99 -15.73 15.94
CA LEU A 93 -16.23 -14.91 15.03
C LEU A 93 -17.11 -14.61 13.81
N ILE A 94 -17.35 -13.33 13.51
CA ILE A 94 -18.10 -12.90 12.33
C ILE A 94 -17.11 -12.21 11.40
N SER A 95 -16.97 -12.72 10.17
CA SER A 95 -16.24 -12.06 9.08
C SER A 95 -17.21 -11.17 8.31
N GLN A 96 -16.86 -9.89 8.15
CA GLN A 96 -17.61 -8.95 7.32
C GLN A 96 -16.71 -8.35 6.25
N GLU A 97 -17.18 -8.39 5.00
CA GLU A 97 -16.53 -7.71 3.89
C GLU A 97 -16.67 -6.19 4.05
N TYR A 98 -15.59 -5.46 3.78
CA TYR A 98 -15.58 -4.01 3.80
C TYR A 98 -15.01 -3.42 2.52
N ILE A 99 -15.45 -2.20 2.22
CA ILE A 99 -14.81 -1.31 1.24
C ILE A 99 -14.43 -0.03 1.98
N GLY A 100 -13.14 0.24 2.04
CA GLY A 100 -12.56 1.40 2.72
C GLY A 100 -12.01 2.40 1.73
N VAL A 101 -12.29 3.68 1.94
CA VAL A 101 -11.65 4.79 1.23
C VAL A 101 -10.62 5.40 2.16
N SER A 102 -9.40 5.62 1.67
CA SER A 102 -8.28 6.01 2.52
C SER A 102 -7.41 7.11 1.88
N LEU A 103 -6.68 7.82 2.73
CA LEU A 103 -5.58 8.70 2.36
C LEU A 103 -4.34 8.33 3.16
N GLY A 104 -3.18 8.44 2.55
CA GLY A 104 -1.93 8.06 3.22
C GLY A 104 -0.69 8.67 2.62
N LEU A 105 0.41 8.43 3.33
CA LEU A 105 1.74 8.88 2.95
C LEU A 105 2.72 7.73 3.01
N ASP A 106 3.60 7.63 2.02
CA ASP A 106 4.76 6.75 2.04
C ASP A 106 6.05 7.55 1.84
N LEU A 107 7.12 7.04 2.47
CA LEU A 107 8.49 7.44 2.19
C LEU A 107 9.21 6.27 1.58
N GLY A 108 10.00 6.52 0.54
CA GLY A 108 10.76 5.46 -0.08
C GLY A 108 12.04 5.95 -0.74
N TYR A 109 12.84 4.97 -1.17
CA TYR A 109 14.06 5.21 -1.91
C TYR A 109 14.07 4.37 -3.18
N LYS A 110 14.22 5.02 -4.33
CA LYS A 110 14.27 4.37 -5.64
C LYS A 110 15.70 4.31 -6.20
N PHE A 111 16.27 3.13 -6.26
CA PHE A 111 17.51 2.85 -6.97
C PHE A 111 17.23 2.63 -8.46
N VAL A 112 18.12 3.10 -9.32
CA VAL A 112 18.00 2.96 -10.78
C VAL A 112 19.37 2.72 -11.35
N ASN A 113 19.53 1.67 -12.14
CA ASN A 113 20.78 1.37 -12.82
C ASN A 113 20.83 1.98 -14.24
N TYR A 114 22.01 1.90 -14.88
CA TYR A 114 22.23 2.41 -16.23
C TYR A 114 21.34 1.73 -17.30
N ASN A 115 20.83 0.53 -17.02
CA ASN A 115 19.98 -0.24 -17.92
C ASN A 115 18.49 -0.03 -17.63
N ASN A 116 18.14 1.05 -16.91
CA ASN A 116 16.77 1.42 -16.57
C ASN A 116 16.01 0.44 -15.67
N TYR A 117 16.68 -0.54 -15.08
CA TYR A 117 16.08 -1.33 -14.00
C TYR A 117 16.05 -0.52 -12.72
N SER A 118 14.96 -0.66 -11.97
CA SER A 118 14.78 0.01 -10.69
C SER A 118 14.49 -0.99 -9.58
N VAL A 119 15.00 -0.68 -8.40
CA VAL A 119 14.61 -1.33 -7.14
C VAL A 119 14.15 -0.23 -6.20
N GLU A 120 13.07 -0.44 -5.48
CA GLU A 120 12.50 0.52 -4.57
C GLU A 120 12.19 -0.16 -3.24
N VAL A 121 12.44 0.56 -2.15
CA VAL A 121 12.04 0.17 -0.80
C VAL A 121 11.24 1.32 -0.22
N PHE A 122 10.13 1.01 0.44
CA PHE A 122 9.23 2.03 0.97
C PHE A 122 8.50 1.58 2.22
N ALA A 123 8.09 2.57 3.00
CA ALA A 123 7.29 2.40 4.20
C ALA A 123 6.39 3.63 4.43
N GLY A 124 5.20 3.39 4.96
CA GLY A 124 4.22 4.41 5.26
C GLY A 124 2.93 3.81 5.79
N ALA A 125 1.86 4.61 5.75
CA ALA A 125 0.57 4.21 6.26
C ALA A 125 -0.57 5.00 5.61
N GLY A 126 -1.73 4.35 5.50
CA GLY A 126 -2.99 4.97 5.10
C GLY A 126 -3.98 4.99 6.27
N ARG A 127 -4.83 6.01 6.32
CA ARG A 127 -5.96 6.12 7.24
C ARG A 127 -7.26 6.03 6.44
N PHE A 128 -8.20 5.21 6.90
CA PHE A 128 -9.55 5.17 6.35
C PHE A 128 -10.32 6.45 6.72
N LEU A 129 -11.09 6.96 5.74
CA LEU A 129 -11.91 8.16 5.87
C LEU A 129 -13.36 7.84 6.22
N ASN A 130 -13.79 6.61 5.96
CA ASN A 130 -15.09 6.09 6.35
C ASN A 130 -15.00 5.29 7.65
N GLU A 131 -16.15 5.07 8.31
CA GLU A 131 -16.22 4.23 9.51
C GLU A 131 -15.80 2.81 9.16
N GLN A 132 -14.64 2.42 9.66
CA GLN A 132 -14.05 1.09 9.53
C GLN A 132 -13.63 0.66 10.93
N TYR A 133 -13.60 -0.64 11.20
CA TYR A 133 -13.09 -1.12 12.49
C TYR A 133 -11.59 -0.87 12.65
N ILE A 134 -10.85 -0.98 11.55
CA ILE A 134 -9.44 -0.63 11.47
C ILE A 134 -9.37 0.80 10.94
N ASP A 135 -8.83 1.71 11.74
CA ASP A 135 -8.71 3.13 11.38
C ASP A 135 -7.60 3.39 10.35
N ALA A 136 -6.51 2.62 10.40
CA ALA A 136 -5.32 2.84 9.60
C ALA A 136 -4.58 1.53 9.33
N TYR A 137 -3.86 1.47 8.21
CA TYR A 137 -3.11 0.31 7.77
C TYR A 137 -1.68 0.68 7.37
N PRO A 138 -0.69 -0.17 7.68
CA PRO A 138 0.68 0.02 7.25
C PRO A 138 0.85 -0.32 5.77
N ARG A 139 1.77 0.37 5.11
CA ARG A 139 2.21 0.06 3.75
C ARG A 139 3.73 -0.04 3.76
N VAL A 140 4.27 -1.23 3.56
CA VAL A 140 5.71 -1.50 3.50
C VAL A 140 6.00 -2.44 2.35
N GLY A 141 7.13 -2.27 1.66
CA GLY A 141 7.35 -3.01 0.44
C GLY A 141 8.76 -2.91 -0.13
N VAL A 142 9.10 -3.92 -0.92
CA VAL A 142 10.26 -3.92 -1.82
C VAL A 142 9.77 -4.21 -3.22
N SER A 143 10.17 -3.42 -4.19
CA SER A 143 9.64 -3.53 -5.55
C SER A 143 10.71 -3.39 -6.62
N ILE A 144 10.58 -4.20 -7.67
CA ILE A 144 11.50 -4.27 -8.81
C ILE A 144 10.79 -3.80 -10.07
N GLY A 145 11.48 -3.07 -10.94
CA GLY A 145 10.85 -2.49 -12.11
C GLY A 145 11.82 -2.21 -13.24
N LYS A 146 11.25 -1.74 -14.34
CA LYS A 146 11.99 -1.28 -15.50
C LYS A 146 11.34 0.00 -16.01
N ARG A 147 12.17 0.97 -16.38
CA ARG A 147 11.75 2.20 -17.05
C ARG A 147 11.80 2.00 -18.55
N PHE A 148 10.85 2.59 -19.24
CA PHE A 148 10.69 2.56 -20.69
C PHE A 148 10.69 3.98 -21.22
#